data_AF-A0AAJ0C0T5-F1
#
_entry.id   AF-A0AAJ0C0T5-F1
#
_cell.length_a   1.000
_cell.length_b   1.000
_cell.length_c   1.000
_cell.angle_alpha   90.00
_cell.angle_beta   90.00
_cell.angle_gamma   90.00
#
_symmetry.space_group_name_H-M   'P 1'
#
loop_
_entity.id
_entity.type
_entity.pdbx_description
1 polymer ?
#
loop_
_entity_poly.entity_id
_entity_poly.type
_entity_poly.pdbx_seq_one_letter_code
_entity_poly.pdbx_strand_id
1 'polypeptide(L)'
;MDRGNKDPAHVERGLRSALNNPRVSEEAKERDREILEKEFKDDTSQGGKDPDHVARGLKAAIHNPNVSEQAKEHDRQRLEQMGEGMAD
;
A
#
# COMPACT_ATOMS: atom_id res chain seq x y z
N MET A 1 13.29 -32.43 -2.12
CA MET A 1 12.17 -31.77 -1.42
C MET A 1 12.37 -30.27 -1.54
N ASP A 2 11.66 -29.62 -2.46
CA ASP A 2 11.64 -28.17 -2.62
C ASP A 2 10.72 -27.59 -1.53
N ARG A 3 11.30 -26.91 -0.53
CA ARG A 3 10.50 -26.29 0.54
C ARG A 3 9.77 -25.11 -0.09
N GLY A 4 8.54 -25.38 -0.52
CA GLY A 4 7.65 -24.47 -1.23
C GLY A 4 7.81 -23.03 -0.73
N ASN A 5 8.31 -22.20 -1.64
CA ASN A 5 8.39 -20.76 -1.55
C ASN A 5 6.98 -20.23 -1.25
N LYS A 6 6.59 -20.17 0.04
CA LYS A 6 5.33 -19.57 0.46
C LYS A 6 5.47 -18.10 0.14
N ASP A 7 4.77 -17.63 -0.90
CA ASP A 7 4.83 -16.22 -1.22
C ASP A 7 4.35 -15.45 0.01
N PRO A 8 5.14 -14.46 0.49
CA PRO A 8 4.77 -13.66 1.65
C PRO A 8 3.36 -13.07 1.48
N ALA A 9 2.98 -12.66 0.27
CA ALA A 9 1.64 -12.17 -0.07
C ALA A 9 0.50 -13.18 0.23
N HIS A 10 0.73 -14.49 0.04
CA HIS A 10 -0.28 -15.51 0.36
C HIS A 10 -0.46 -15.68 1.86
N VAL A 11 0.64 -15.62 2.62
CA VAL A 11 0.63 -15.69 4.09
C VAL A 11 -0.07 -14.45 4.66
N GLU A 12 0.29 -13.27 4.18
CA GLU A 12 -0.33 -12.01 4.58
C GLU A 12 -1.85 -12.03 4.39
N ARG A 13 -2.30 -12.43 3.19
CA ARG A 13 -3.73 -12.50 2.86
C ARG A 13 -4.47 -13.49 3.76
N GLY A 14 -3.83 -14.60 4.12
CA GLY A 14 -4.37 -15.57 5.07
C GLY A 14 -4.57 -14.98 6.45
N LEU A 15 -3.53 -14.31 6.99
CA LEU A 15 -3.58 -13.64 8.30
C LEU A 15 -4.68 -12.55 8.32
N ARG A 16 -4.72 -11.68 7.30
CA ARG A 16 -5.78 -10.65 7.18
C ARG A 16 -7.19 -11.25 7.14
N SER A 17 -7.35 -12.42 6.52
CA SER A 17 -8.63 -13.12 6.49
C SER A 17 -9.01 -13.66 7.86
N ALA A 18 -8.06 -14.18 8.63
CA ALA A 18 -8.29 -14.65 9.99
C ALA A 18 -8.76 -13.52 10.93
N LEU A 19 -8.21 -12.31 10.77
CA LEU A 19 -8.64 -11.13 11.53
C LEU A 19 -10.12 -10.79 11.37
N ASN A 20 -10.66 -10.97 10.16
CA ASN A 20 -12.06 -10.65 9.84
C ASN A 20 -13.01 -11.82 10.06
N ASN A 21 -12.49 -13.03 10.30
CA ASN A 21 -13.31 -14.21 10.49
C ASN A 21 -13.89 -14.24 11.92
N PRO A 22 -15.22 -14.25 12.09
CA PRO A 22 -15.85 -14.32 13.41
C PRO A 22 -15.65 -15.67 14.11
N ARG A 23 -15.19 -16.71 13.39
CA ARG A 23 -14.86 -18.02 13.96
C ARG A 23 -13.47 -18.09 14.60
N VAL A 24 -12.68 -17.03 14.47
CA VAL A 24 -11.31 -16.96 15.02
C VAL A 24 -11.36 -16.23 16.35
N SER A 25 -10.72 -16.81 17.37
CA SER A 25 -10.62 -16.25 18.72
C SER A 25 -9.81 -14.95 18.75
N GLU A 26 -10.07 -14.08 19.72
CA GLU A 26 -9.35 -12.80 19.84
C GLU A 26 -7.84 -12.98 20.05
N GLU A 27 -7.41 -13.95 20.87
CA GLU A 27 -5.98 -14.28 21.04
C GLU A 27 -5.30 -14.66 19.72
N ALA A 28 -5.98 -15.42 18.86
CA ALA A 28 -5.46 -15.79 17.55
C ALA A 28 -5.36 -14.57 16.62
N LYS A 29 -6.36 -13.68 16.66
CA LYS A 29 -6.34 -12.42 15.90
C LYS A 29 -5.22 -11.50 16.37
N GLU A 30 -4.98 -11.39 17.67
CA GLU A 30 -3.89 -10.57 18.20
C GLU A 30 -2.54 -11.07 17.71
N ARG A 31 -2.31 -12.39 17.77
CA ARG A 31 -1.11 -13.01 17.22
C ARG A 31 -0.96 -12.80 15.72
N ASP A 32 -2.04 -12.95 14.96
CA ASP A 32 -2.04 -12.71 13.51
C ASP A 32 -1.74 -11.25 13.19
N ARG A 33 -2.22 -10.29 13.99
CA ARG A 33 -1.87 -8.86 13.86
C ARG A 33 -0.40 -8.61 14.16
N GLU A 34 0.15 -9.21 15.22
CA GLU A 34 1.56 -9.06 15.56
C GLU A 34 2.47 -9.57 14.43
N ILE A 35 2.14 -10.72 13.84
CA ILE A 35 2.88 -11.27 12.70
C ILE A 35 2.73 -10.37 11.47
N LEU A 36 1.51 -9.89 11.20
CA LEU A 36 1.25 -8.95 10.11
C LEU A 36 2.08 -7.67 10.27
N GLU A 37 2.15 -7.14 11.49
CA GLU A 37 2.93 -5.94 11.79
C GLU A 37 4.44 -6.21 11.79
N LYS A 38 4.90 -7.38 12.23
CA LYS A 38 6.33 -7.65 12.30
C LYS A 38 6.93 -8.01 10.95
N GLU A 39 6.19 -8.78 10.14
CA GLU A 39 6.68 -9.31 8.87
C GLU A 39 6.18 -8.53 7.65
N PHE A 40 5.05 -7.82 7.76
CA PHE A 40 4.38 -7.14 6.64
C PHE A 40 4.09 -5.64 6.86
N LYS A 41 4.55 -5.04 7.96
CA LYS A 41 4.47 -3.58 8.17
C LYS A 41 5.30 -2.79 7.18
N ASP A 42 6.24 -3.44 6.51
CA ASP A 42 6.93 -2.86 5.36
C ASP A 42 5.96 -2.66 4.17
N ASP A 43 5.03 -3.59 3.94
CA ASP A 43 4.10 -3.55 2.79
C ASP A 43 2.86 -2.67 3.02
N THR A 44 2.42 -2.50 4.27
CA THR A 44 1.19 -1.74 4.59
C THR A 44 1.39 -0.27 4.91
N SER A 45 2.63 0.22 4.97
CA SER A 45 2.87 1.66 5.14
C SER A 45 4.14 2.20 4.50
N GLN A 46 5.11 1.38 4.05
CA GLN A 46 6.41 1.90 3.64
C GLN A 46 7.11 1.07 2.54
N GLY A 47 6.37 0.47 1.61
CA GLY A 47 6.93 0.17 0.29
C GLY A 47 7.16 1.52 -0.38
N GLY A 48 8.41 2.02 -0.31
CA GLY A 48 8.79 3.37 -0.68
C GLY A 48 7.91 3.90 -1.79
N LYS A 49 7.17 4.99 -1.51
CA LYS A 49 6.44 5.73 -2.53
C LYS A 49 7.47 6.13 -3.57
N ASP A 50 7.70 5.27 -4.56
CA ASP A 50 8.56 5.61 -5.67
C ASP A 50 7.95 6.93 -6.16
N PRO A 51 8.73 8.02 -6.21
CA PRO A 51 8.21 9.29 -6.68
C PRO A 51 7.55 9.10 -8.04
N ASP A 52 8.01 8.12 -8.83
CA ASP A 52 7.39 7.64 -10.07
C ASP A 52 5.99 7.03 -9.89
N HIS A 53 5.77 6.14 -8.90
CA HIS A 53 4.44 5.57 -8.63
C HIS A 53 3.45 6.63 -8.14
N VAL A 54 3.91 7.55 -7.28
CA VAL A 54 3.07 8.67 -6.82
C VAL A 54 2.77 9.62 -7.97
N ALA A 55 3.76 9.96 -8.79
CA ALA A 55 3.60 10.81 -9.95
C ALA A 55 2.61 10.22 -10.96
N ARG A 56 2.68 8.92 -11.22
CA ARG A 56 1.70 8.22 -12.07
C ARG A 56 0.29 8.30 -11.50
N GLY A 57 0.12 8.12 -10.19
CA GLY A 57 -1.17 8.23 -9.51
C GLY A 57 -1.78 9.63 -9.60
N LEU A 58 -0.98 10.66 -9.32
CA LEU A 58 -1.38 12.07 -9.44
C LEU A 58 -1.72 12.42 -10.89
N LYS A 59 -0.93 11.96 -11.87
CA LYS A 59 -1.21 12.15 -13.30
C LYS A 59 -2.54 11.49 -13.71
N ALA A 60 -2.81 10.29 -13.21
CA ALA A 60 -4.08 9.61 -13.47
C ALA A 60 -5.28 10.39 -12.89
N ALA A 61 -5.14 10.93 -11.68
CA ALA A 61 -6.17 11.77 -11.05
C ALA A 61 -6.45 13.05 -11.85
N ILE A 62 -5.41 13.70 -12.39
CA ILE A 62 -5.54 14.90 -13.24
C ILE A 62 -6.38 14.64 -14.49
N HIS A 63 -6.22 13.48 -15.13
CA HIS A 63 -6.98 13.11 -16.33
C HIS A 63 -8.35 12.49 -16.04
N ASN A 64 -8.66 12.20 -14.78
CA ASN A 64 -9.92 11.57 -14.41
C ASN A 64 -11.07 12.59 -14.45
N PRO A 65 -12.10 12.40 -15.30
CA PRO A 65 -13.24 13.31 -15.37
C PRO A 65 -14.10 13.31 -14.09
N ASN A 66 -13.95 12.29 -13.23
CA ASN A 66 -14.66 12.21 -11.94
C ASN A 66 -13.95 12.99 -10.81
N VAL A 67 -12.78 13.56 -11.07
CA VAL A 67 -12.04 14.37 -10.10
C VAL A 67 -12.35 15.84 -10.32
N SER A 68 -12.59 16.57 -9.23
CA SER A 68 -12.87 18.00 -9.26
C SER A 68 -11.67 18.81 -9.75
N GLU A 69 -11.91 19.93 -10.43
CA GLU A 69 -10.84 20.79 -10.96
C GLU A 69 -9.86 21.27 -9.87
N GLN A 70 -10.35 21.61 -8.67
CA GLN A 70 -9.50 21.98 -7.53
C GLN A 70 -8.58 20.84 -7.09
N ALA A 71 -9.07 19.60 -7.11
CA ALA A 71 -8.27 18.43 -6.76
C ALA A 71 -7.21 18.16 -7.83
N LYS A 72 -7.56 18.28 -9.12
CA LYS A 72 -6.58 18.19 -10.22
C LYS A 72 -5.49 19.25 -10.12
N GLU A 73 -5.83 20.47 -9.72
CA GLU A 73 -4.85 21.54 -9.55
C GLU A 73 -3.89 21.26 -8.39
N HIS A 74 -4.41 20.77 -7.26
CA HIS A 74 -3.58 20.32 -6.15
C HIS A 74 -2.66 19.15 -6.56
N ASP A 75 -3.17 18.19 -7.34
CA ASP A 75 -2.39 17.06 -7.86
C ASP A 75 -1.30 17.51 -8.84
N ARG A 76 -1.58 18.53 -9.67
CA ARG A 76 -0.59 19.17 -10.57
C ARG A 76 0.55 19.81 -9.78
N GLN A 77 0.23 20.60 -8.75
CA GLN A 77 1.24 21.22 -7.89
C GLN A 77 2.09 20.19 -7.17
N ARG A 78 1.46 19.10 -6.72
CA ARG A 78 2.18 18.02 -6.03
C ARG A 78 3.10 17.24 -6.98
N LEU A 79 2.68 17.06 -8.23
CA LEU A 79 3.48 16.43 -9.28
C LEU A 79 4.72 17.28 -9.62
N GLU A 80 4.58 18.59 -9.70
CA GLU A 80 5.66 19.55 -9.99
C GLU A 80 6.72 19.53 -8.88
N GLN A 81 6.29 19.64 -7.62
CA GLN A 81 7.19 19.55 -6.45
C GLN A 81 7.97 18.22 -6.38
N MET A 82 7.40 17.13 -6.89
CA MET A 82 8.06 15.82 -6.92
C MET A 82 9.08 15.70 -8.06
N GLY A 83 8.81 16.34 -9.21
CA GLY A 83 9.73 16.37 -10.36
C GLY A 83 10.94 17.27 -10.15
N GLU A 84 10.76 18.40 -9.46
CA GLU A 84 11.85 19.35 -9.16
C GLU A 84 12.87 18.79 -8.16
N GLY A 85 12.49 17.84 -7.31
CA GLY A 85 13.40 17.19 -6.35
C GLY A 85 14.25 16.04 -6.92
N MET A 86 14.11 15.70 -8.21
CA MET A 86 14.79 14.57 -8.86
C MET A 86 15.78 15.00 -9.94
N ALA A 87 16.00 16.31 -10.10
CA ALA A 87 16.97 16.92 -11.00
C ALA A 87 18.14 17.56 -10.23
N ASP A 88 18.94 16.73 -9.54
CA ASP A 88 20.30 17.07 -9.10
C ASP A 88 21.21 15.84 -9.24
#